data_AF-A0A423EQP5-F1
#
_entry.id   AF-A0A423EQP5-F1
#
_cell.length_a   1.000
_cell.length_b   1.000
_cell.length_c   1.000
_cell.angle_alpha   90.00
_cell.angle_beta   90.00
_cell.angle_gamma   90.00
#
_symmetry.space_group_name_H-M   'P 1'
#
loop_
_entity.id
_entity.type
_entity.pdbx_description
1 polymer ?
#
loop_
_entity_poly.entity_id
_entity_poly.type
_entity_poly.pdbx_seq_one_letter_code
_entity_poly.pdbx_strand_id
1 'polypeptide(L)'
;MALHDAIALEIQAGALPLNFSAADLKTSRRRVYLSPTDANERYRVGLDFFAVDTINMQLENLCENADYWVRNGQVARYRRVAGDLYELLGLDETQELTAEIEPNAKTYLRCNGLSPLEARFAFYLEHEPFQIYDRRRRKVHPAHPAQGLEARLSSYFWPSPEVDFAATEKRLQSFIAKAQELKHNLVGKADEVLALFTAICQWGGVRLPTQEADAVVVNLQRAADRNAQKPAAMNSAWTKLYAMFCPDDFVIHDSRVATALVAIAEAVFNDDELDSFKVQYPNLGLIAGRGGSRPRATRTIWRNAYMSWPAQLDANRLVASIVQALNARSGLTYSARQLEAVLFMEGY
;
A
#
# COMPACT_ATOMS: atom_id res chain seq x y z
N MET A 1 -12.91 20.17 2.13
CA MET A 1 -13.06 18.72 1.90
C MET A 1 -13.41 18.48 0.43
N ALA A 2 -13.00 17.34 -0.15
CA ALA A 2 -13.44 17.03 -1.51
C ALA A 2 -14.92 16.60 -1.51
N LEU A 3 -15.62 16.76 -2.64
CA LEU A 3 -17.05 16.44 -2.72
C LEU A 3 -17.34 14.97 -2.37
N HIS A 4 -16.48 14.04 -2.80
CA HIS A 4 -16.65 12.60 -2.52
C HIS A 4 -16.52 12.27 -1.02
N ASP A 5 -15.60 12.93 -0.31
CA ASP A 5 -15.47 12.77 1.14
C ASP A 5 -16.70 13.32 1.88
N ALA A 6 -17.25 14.44 1.39
CA ALA A 6 -18.46 15.05 1.94
C ALA A 6 -19.70 14.16 1.75
N ILE A 7 -19.82 13.54 0.57
CA ILE A 7 -20.88 12.58 0.24
C ILE A 7 -20.74 11.33 1.12
N ALA A 8 -19.52 10.81 1.32
CA ALA A 8 -19.27 9.64 2.17
C ALA A 8 -19.81 9.85 3.59
N LEU A 9 -19.51 11.01 4.19
CA LEU A 9 -19.98 11.35 5.53
C LEU A 9 -21.50 11.39 5.63
N GLU A 10 -22.20 11.93 4.63
CA GLU A 10 -23.66 12.01 4.65
C GLU A 10 -24.33 10.65 4.48
N ILE A 11 -23.74 9.78 3.66
CA ILE A 11 -24.23 8.41 3.48
C ILE A 11 -24.04 7.61 4.77
N GLN A 12 -22.89 7.71 5.42
CA GLN A 12 -22.64 7.09 6.72
C GLN A 12 -23.58 7.60 7.82
N ALA A 13 -23.90 8.90 7.80
CA ALA A 13 -24.86 9.51 8.74
C ALA A 13 -26.33 9.22 8.41
N GLY A 14 -26.62 8.47 7.33
CA GLY A 14 -27.98 8.19 6.86
C GLY A 14 -28.72 9.40 6.30
N ALA A 15 -28.03 10.51 6.03
CA ALA A 15 -28.59 11.75 5.50
C ALA A 15 -28.69 11.75 3.96
N LEU A 16 -28.01 10.82 3.29
CA LEU A 16 -28.05 10.59 1.85
C LEU A 16 -28.16 9.08 1.57
N PRO A 17 -28.97 8.63 0.60
CA PRO A 17 -29.05 7.20 0.25
C PRO A 17 -27.74 6.69 -0.37
N LEU A 18 -27.50 5.37 -0.26
CA LEU A 18 -26.35 4.68 -0.86
C LEU A 18 -26.22 4.95 -2.37
N ASN A 19 -27.37 4.92 -3.07
CA ASN A 19 -27.48 5.35 -4.44
C ASN A 19 -28.14 6.72 -4.48
N PHE A 20 -27.46 7.71 -5.04
CA PHE A 20 -27.89 9.10 -5.02
C PHE A 20 -27.71 9.76 -6.39
N SER A 21 -28.44 10.84 -6.64
CA SER A 21 -28.33 11.67 -7.84
C SER A 21 -27.70 13.02 -7.50
N ALA A 22 -27.29 13.76 -8.54
CA ALA A 22 -26.89 15.16 -8.36
C ALA A 22 -28.05 16.00 -7.78
N ALA A 23 -29.31 15.65 -8.06
CA ALA A 23 -30.48 16.37 -7.55
C ALA A 23 -30.63 16.24 -6.03
N ASP A 24 -30.26 15.09 -5.46
CA ASP A 24 -30.31 14.84 -4.00
C ASP A 24 -29.34 15.74 -3.21
N LEU A 25 -28.25 16.17 -3.86
CA LEU A 25 -27.28 17.11 -3.32
C LEU A 25 -27.68 18.58 -3.51
N LYS A 26 -28.65 18.86 -4.40
CA LYS A 26 -29.08 20.21 -4.80
C LYS A 26 -30.48 20.59 -4.30
N THR A 27 -30.93 20.00 -3.20
CA THR A 27 -32.28 20.29 -2.68
C THR A 27 -32.37 21.71 -2.10
N SER A 28 -33.58 22.27 -2.06
CA SER A 28 -33.83 23.60 -1.48
C SER A 28 -33.40 23.72 -0.01
N ARG A 29 -33.46 22.61 0.75
CA ARG A 29 -32.99 22.53 2.14
C ARG A 29 -31.47 22.61 2.28
N ARG A 30 -30.74 22.22 1.25
CA ARG A 30 -29.27 22.27 1.20
C ARG A 30 -28.74 23.59 0.68
N ARG A 31 -29.59 24.41 0.04
CA ARG A 31 -29.19 25.68 -0.58
C ARG A 31 -28.79 26.71 0.48
N VAL A 32 -27.61 27.30 0.31
CA VAL A 32 -27.05 28.33 1.19
C VAL A 32 -26.62 29.53 0.36
N TYR A 33 -26.94 30.73 0.86
CA TYR A 33 -26.44 31.98 0.32
C TYR A 33 -25.30 32.47 1.21
N LEU A 34 -24.07 32.52 0.68
CA LEU A 34 -22.91 32.97 1.43
C LEU A 34 -22.87 34.50 1.63
N SER A 35 -23.60 35.25 0.81
CA SER A 35 -23.81 36.69 0.94
C SER A 35 -25.15 37.10 0.29
N PRO A 36 -25.83 38.16 0.78
CA PRO A 36 -27.04 38.70 0.14
C PRO A 36 -26.83 39.19 -1.30
N THR A 37 -25.59 39.42 -1.71
CA THR A 37 -25.22 39.91 -3.04
C THR A 37 -24.59 38.85 -3.95
N ASP A 38 -24.36 37.63 -3.44
CA ASP A 38 -23.75 36.56 -4.23
C ASP A 38 -24.83 35.79 -4.98
N ALA A 39 -24.82 35.93 -6.31
CA ALA A 39 -25.75 35.24 -7.20
C ALA A 39 -25.44 33.74 -7.35
N ASN A 40 -24.30 33.26 -6.81
CA ASN A 40 -23.88 31.88 -6.97
C ASN A 40 -24.53 30.97 -5.93
N GLU A 41 -25.51 30.20 -6.38
CA GLU A 41 -26.15 29.18 -5.55
C GLU A 41 -25.14 28.10 -5.13
N ARG A 42 -25.00 27.91 -3.81
CA ARG A 42 -24.21 26.83 -3.23
C ARG A 42 -25.08 25.90 -2.41
N TYR A 43 -24.62 24.66 -2.27
CA TYR A 43 -25.31 23.62 -1.53
C TYR A 43 -24.41 23.02 -0.47
N ARG A 44 -24.97 22.85 0.72
CA ARG A 44 -24.31 22.15 1.81
C ARG A 44 -24.33 20.64 1.55
N VAL A 45 -23.15 20.07 1.50
CA VAL A 45 -22.92 18.61 1.48
C VAL A 45 -21.89 18.31 2.58
N GLY A 46 -22.29 17.51 3.56
CA GLY A 46 -21.55 17.25 4.79
C GLY A 46 -21.32 18.54 5.58
N LEU A 47 -20.04 18.88 5.75
CA LEU A 47 -19.58 20.07 6.46
C LEU A 47 -19.15 21.21 5.52
N ASP A 48 -19.22 21.02 4.20
CA ASP A 48 -18.73 21.97 3.19
C ASP A 48 -19.84 22.46 2.23
N PHE A 49 -19.52 23.52 1.47
CA PHE A 49 -20.45 24.17 0.53
C PHE A 49 -19.92 24.10 -0.90
N PHE A 50 -20.71 23.52 -1.80
CA PHE A 50 -20.32 23.27 -3.18
C PHE A 50 -21.20 24.03 -4.17
N ALA A 51 -20.60 24.54 -5.24
CA ALA A 51 -21.33 25.17 -6.34
C ALA A 51 -22.06 24.12 -7.19
N VAL A 52 -23.15 24.53 -7.85
CA VAL A 52 -23.92 23.69 -8.80
C VAL A 52 -23.00 22.96 -9.78
N ASP A 53 -22.12 23.72 -10.43
CA ASP A 53 -21.24 23.20 -11.47
C ASP A 53 -20.23 22.19 -10.92
N THR A 54 -19.77 22.39 -9.68
CA THR A 54 -18.88 21.44 -9.03
C THR A 54 -19.58 20.11 -8.78
N ILE A 55 -20.83 20.14 -8.31
CA ILE A 55 -21.62 18.92 -8.05
C ILE A 55 -21.88 18.17 -9.36
N ASN A 56 -22.34 18.86 -10.40
CA ASN A 56 -22.63 18.24 -11.69
C ASN A 56 -21.36 17.66 -12.34
N MET A 57 -20.32 18.49 -12.46
CA MET A 57 -19.12 18.09 -13.17
C MET A 57 -18.33 17.04 -12.41
N GLN A 58 -18.20 17.09 -11.08
CA GLN A 58 -17.39 16.08 -10.38
C GLN A 58 -18.04 14.70 -10.35
N LEU A 59 -19.37 14.58 -10.33
CA LEU A 59 -19.99 13.25 -10.40
C LEU A 59 -19.73 12.59 -11.76
N GLU A 60 -19.90 13.34 -12.85
CA GLU A 60 -19.63 12.85 -14.20
C GLU A 60 -18.14 12.66 -14.47
N ASN A 61 -17.36 13.72 -14.19
CA ASN A 61 -15.93 13.69 -14.36
C ASN A 61 -15.31 12.64 -13.50
N LEU A 62 -15.90 12.25 -12.34
CA LEU A 62 -15.48 11.17 -11.44
C LEU A 62 -16.19 9.82 -11.44
N CYS A 63 -16.92 9.54 -12.51
CA CYS A 63 -17.56 8.26 -12.75
C CYS A 63 -16.68 7.22 -13.48
N GLU A 64 -16.78 5.95 -13.09
CA GLU A 64 -16.32 4.81 -13.90
C GLU A 64 -16.86 4.92 -15.33
N ASN A 65 -15.97 4.84 -16.32
CA ASN A 65 -16.25 4.94 -17.76
C ASN A 65 -16.43 6.35 -18.37
N ALA A 66 -16.10 7.44 -17.69
CA ALA A 66 -15.94 8.73 -18.37
C ALA A 66 -14.57 8.80 -19.11
N ASP A 67 -14.57 9.14 -20.40
CA ASP A 67 -13.35 9.30 -21.22
C ASP A 67 -12.35 10.33 -20.66
N TYR A 68 -12.80 11.16 -19.72
CA TYR A 68 -12.02 12.16 -19.01
C TYR A 68 -10.93 11.55 -18.09
N TRP A 69 -11.17 10.35 -17.54
CA TRP A 69 -10.26 9.62 -16.64
C TRP A 69 -8.95 9.20 -17.31
N VAL A 70 -9.02 8.91 -18.61
CA VAL A 70 -7.86 8.48 -19.39
C VAL A 70 -6.89 9.66 -19.64
N ARG A 71 -7.38 10.91 -19.58
CA ARG A 71 -6.57 12.11 -19.93
C ARG A 71 -5.84 12.76 -18.75
N ASN A 72 -6.36 12.69 -17.52
CA ASN A 72 -5.83 13.48 -16.39
C ASN A 72 -5.30 12.67 -15.18
N GLY A 73 -5.31 11.33 -15.23
CA GLY A 73 -4.61 10.49 -14.25
C GLY A 73 -5.16 10.51 -12.81
N GLN A 74 -6.36 11.03 -12.59
CA GLN A 74 -7.05 10.93 -11.30
C GLN A 74 -7.57 9.47 -11.09
N VAL A 75 -8.01 9.09 -9.87
CA VAL A 75 -8.77 7.84 -9.60
C VAL A 75 -10.31 8.04 -9.55
N ALA A 76 -11.09 7.19 -10.24
CA ALA A 76 -12.56 7.27 -10.25
C ALA A 76 -13.13 7.14 -8.84
N ARG A 77 -14.19 7.89 -8.54
CA ARG A 77 -14.82 7.95 -7.20
C ARG A 77 -16.27 7.49 -7.20
N TYR A 78 -16.92 7.42 -8.35
CA TYR A 78 -18.33 7.08 -8.47
C TYR A 78 -18.53 5.97 -9.50
N ARG A 79 -19.57 5.15 -9.33
CA ARG A 79 -20.09 4.24 -10.35
C ARG A 79 -21.48 4.69 -10.74
N ARG A 80 -21.78 4.73 -12.03
CA ARG A 80 -23.14 5.00 -12.53
C ARG A 80 -23.93 3.69 -12.51
N VAL A 81 -24.99 3.66 -11.71
CA VAL A 81 -25.82 2.46 -11.51
C VAL A 81 -26.98 2.43 -12.51
N ALA A 82 -27.64 3.57 -12.72
CA ALA A 82 -28.69 3.75 -13.72
C ALA A 82 -28.94 5.23 -13.98
N GLY A 83 -29.01 5.68 -15.24
CA GLY A 83 -29.32 7.08 -15.56
C GLY A 83 -28.38 8.08 -14.87
N ASP A 84 -28.95 8.96 -14.05
CA ASP A 84 -28.27 9.96 -13.22
C ASP A 84 -28.01 9.50 -11.76
N LEU A 85 -28.17 8.21 -11.48
CA LEU A 85 -27.94 7.58 -10.20
C LEU A 85 -26.49 7.10 -10.07
N TYR A 86 -25.82 7.55 -9.01
CA TYR A 86 -24.44 7.26 -8.68
C TYR A 86 -24.35 6.48 -7.38
N GLU A 87 -23.36 5.60 -7.33
CA GLU A 87 -22.88 4.91 -6.13
C GLU A 87 -21.47 5.43 -5.84
N LEU A 88 -21.17 5.81 -4.61
CA LEU A 88 -19.82 6.23 -4.23
C LEU A 88 -18.94 5.00 -4.00
N LEU A 89 -17.84 4.93 -4.75
CA LEU A 89 -16.86 3.85 -4.64
C LEU A 89 -16.10 3.98 -3.32
N GLY A 90 -16.02 2.88 -2.58
CA GLY A 90 -15.34 2.83 -1.28
C GLY A 90 -16.24 3.12 -0.07
N LEU A 91 -17.57 3.24 -0.24
CA LEU A 91 -18.51 3.35 0.90
C LEU A 91 -18.56 2.09 1.76
N ASP A 92 -18.64 0.92 1.13
CA ASP A 92 -18.63 -0.39 1.80
C ASP A 92 -17.35 -0.61 2.62
N GLU A 93 -16.26 0.08 2.27
CA GLU A 93 -14.99 0.02 3.00
C GLU A 93 -15.09 0.63 4.42
N THR A 94 -16.11 1.45 4.70
CA THR A 94 -16.34 2.02 6.05
C THR A 94 -17.39 1.26 6.87
N GLN A 95 -18.35 0.56 6.25
CA GLN A 95 -19.27 -0.32 6.98
C GLN A 95 -18.66 -1.69 7.30
N GLU A 96 -17.80 -2.24 6.42
CA GLU A 96 -17.08 -3.50 6.69
C GLU A 96 -15.99 -3.35 7.78
N LEU A 97 -15.45 -2.15 8.00
CA LEU A 97 -14.54 -1.87 9.13
C LEU A 97 -15.24 -1.97 10.51
N THR A 98 -16.57 -1.92 10.55
CA THR A 98 -17.35 -2.07 11.79
C THR A 98 -17.99 -3.45 11.98
N ALA A 99 -18.05 -4.29 10.92
CA ALA A 99 -18.83 -5.53 10.96
C ALA A 99 -18.00 -6.82 10.92
N GLU A 100 -16.70 -6.78 10.59
CA GLU A 100 -15.88 -8.01 10.55
C GLU A 100 -14.62 -7.88 11.40
N ILE A 101 -14.78 -8.32 12.64
CA ILE A 101 -13.89 -9.12 13.52
C ILE A 101 -14.30 -8.71 14.94
N GLU A 102 -15.18 -9.50 15.56
CA GLU A 102 -15.16 -9.57 17.02
C GLU A 102 -13.69 -9.77 17.42
N PRO A 103 -13.13 -8.96 18.33
CA PRO A 103 -11.75 -9.13 18.76
C PRO A 103 -11.68 -10.49 19.44
N ASN A 104 -11.29 -11.51 18.67
CA ASN A 104 -10.89 -12.78 19.20
C ASN A 104 -9.85 -12.45 20.27
N ALA A 105 -10.17 -12.84 21.51
CA ALA A 105 -9.51 -12.36 22.72
C ALA A 105 -8.01 -12.19 22.46
N LYS A 106 -7.52 -10.94 22.49
CA LYS A 106 -6.11 -10.61 22.24
C LYS A 106 -5.27 -11.45 23.19
N THR A 107 -4.72 -12.54 22.69
CA THR A 107 -3.62 -13.22 23.34
C THR A 107 -2.49 -12.22 23.25
N TYR A 108 -2.23 -11.48 24.34
CA TYR A 108 -1.08 -10.61 24.40
C TYR A 108 0.15 -11.49 24.18
N LEU A 109 0.69 -11.51 22.96
CA LEU A 109 1.98 -12.12 22.66
C LEU A 109 2.96 -11.56 23.68
N ARG A 110 3.48 -12.42 24.57
CA ARG A 110 4.49 -12.04 25.56
C ARG A 110 5.84 -11.82 24.85
N CYS A 111 5.90 -10.82 23.99
CA CYS A 111 7.12 -10.34 23.34
C CYS A 111 7.73 -9.14 24.09
N ASN A 112 7.05 -8.65 25.13
CA ASN A 112 7.54 -7.58 26.00
C ASN A 112 8.90 -7.96 26.59
N GLY A 113 9.90 -7.11 26.40
CA GLY A 113 11.27 -7.32 26.88
C GLY A 113 12.23 -7.98 25.88
N LEU A 114 11.76 -8.41 24.70
CA LEU A 114 12.68 -8.80 23.62
C LEU A 114 13.43 -7.57 23.12
N SER A 115 14.76 -7.72 23.01
CA SER A 115 15.70 -6.74 22.49
C SER A 115 16.58 -7.40 21.42
N PRO A 116 16.91 -6.70 20.32
CA PRO A 116 16.45 -5.34 19.97
C PRO A 116 14.95 -5.32 19.58
N LEU A 117 14.37 -4.13 19.34
CA LEU A 117 12.92 -3.99 19.07
C LEU A 117 12.45 -4.86 17.90
N GLU A 118 13.31 -5.09 16.91
CA GLU A 118 13.03 -5.89 15.71
C GLU A 118 12.90 -7.38 16.01
N ALA A 119 13.43 -7.85 17.16
CA ALA A 119 13.19 -9.21 17.64
C ALA A 119 11.71 -9.47 17.95
N ARG A 120 10.91 -8.42 18.19
CA ARG A 120 9.46 -8.57 18.36
C ARG A 120 8.71 -8.80 17.06
N PHE A 121 9.18 -8.23 15.95
CA PHE A 121 8.65 -8.57 14.62
C PHE A 121 8.94 -10.03 14.30
N ALA A 122 10.17 -10.49 14.55
CA ALA A 122 10.54 -11.89 14.38
C ALA A 122 9.64 -12.81 15.22
N PHE A 123 9.44 -12.47 16.51
CA PHE A 123 8.55 -13.21 17.39
C PHE A 123 7.10 -13.25 16.88
N TYR A 124 6.55 -12.12 16.43
CA TYR A 124 5.21 -12.05 15.83
C TYR A 124 5.09 -12.96 14.62
N LEU A 125 6.04 -12.90 13.69
CA LEU A 125 6.01 -13.71 12.46
C LEU A 125 6.16 -15.22 12.75
N GLU A 126 6.83 -15.58 13.84
CA GLU A 126 6.95 -16.97 14.30
C GLU A 126 5.67 -17.47 14.97
N HIS A 127 5.01 -16.64 15.79
CA HIS A 127 4.00 -17.12 16.74
C HIS A 127 2.57 -16.69 16.42
N GLU A 128 2.36 -15.55 15.77
CA GLU A 128 1.01 -15.11 15.44
C GLU A 128 0.45 -15.97 14.30
N PRO A 129 -0.76 -16.53 14.43
CA PRO A 129 -1.42 -17.21 13.32
C PRO A 129 -1.75 -16.24 12.18
N PHE A 130 -1.33 -16.58 10.97
CA PHE A 130 -1.57 -15.81 9.75
C PHE A 130 -2.79 -16.31 8.99
N GLN A 131 -3.70 -15.39 8.71
CA GLN A 131 -4.80 -15.60 7.79
C GLN A 131 -5.28 -14.25 7.24
N ILE A 132 -5.56 -14.18 5.94
CA ILE A 132 -6.08 -12.98 5.27
C ILE A 132 -7.41 -13.28 4.60
N TYR A 133 -8.20 -12.25 4.38
CA TYR A 133 -9.33 -12.30 3.46
C TYR A 133 -8.92 -11.71 2.11
N ASP A 134 -8.73 -12.56 1.11
CA ASP A 134 -8.47 -12.11 -0.26
C ASP A 134 -9.75 -11.52 -0.84
N ARG A 135 -9.89 -10.20 -0.73
CA ARG A 135 -11.06 -9.45 -1.21
C ARG A 135 -11.36 -9.68 -2.69
N ARG A 136 -10.33 -9.86 -3.53
CA ARG A 136 -10.52 -10.10 -4.97
C ARG A 136 -11.20 -11.44 -5.22
N ARG A 137 -10.91 -12.44 -4.39
CA ARG A 137 -11.43 -13.80 -4.52
C ARG A 137 -12.58 -14.10 -3.56
N ARG A 138 -12.87 -13.18 -2.62
CA ARG A 138 -13.88 -13.30 -1.57
C ARG A 138 -13.71 -14.57 -0.74
N LYS A 139 -12.46 -14.88 -0.38
CA LYS A 139 -12.11 -16.10 0.35
C LYS A 139 -11.03 -15.81 1.38
N VAL A 140 -11.14 -16.51 2.50
CA VAL A 140 -10.09 -16.59 3.50
C VAL A 140 -8.95 -17.45 2.98
N HIS A 141 -7.72 -16.99 3.17
CA HIS A 141 -6.49 -17.65 2.72
C HIS A 141 -5.36 -17.48 3.75
N PRO A 142 -4.60 -18.52 4.07
CA PRO A 142 -4.88 -19.94 3.78
C PRO A 142 -6.19 -20.42 4.44
N ALA A 143 -6.68 -21.61 4.05
CA ALA A 143 -7.94 -22.16 4.60
C ALA A 143 -7.89 -22.41 6.12
N HIS A 144 -6.70 -22.69 6.65
CA HIS A 144 -6.42 -22.80 8.08
C HIS A 144 -5.30 -21.82 8.45
N PRO A 145 -5.35 -21.15 9.61
CA PRO A 145 -4.31 -20.21 10.02
C PRO A 145 -2.90 -20.83 9.96
N ALA A 146 -1.98 -20.14 9.30
CA ALA A 146 -0.58 -20.58 9.18
C ALA A 146 0.28 -19.95 10.28
N GLN A 147 1.02 -20.76 11.03
CA GLN A 147 1.91 -20.28 12.09
C GLN A 147 3.37 -20.60 11.75
N GLY A 148 4.27 -19.67 12.04
CA GLY A 148 5.68 -19.79 11.66
C GLY A 148 5.97 -19.35 10.22
N LEU A 149 7.22 -18.93 9.98
CA LEU A 149 7.62 -18.33 8.72
C LEU A 149 7.50 -19.31 7.54
N GLU A 150 7.84 -20.59 7.73
CA GLU A 150 7.73 -21.62 6.69
C GLU A 150 6.28 -21.85 6.25
N ALA A 151 5.35 -22.02 7.19
CA ALA A 151 3.93 -22.20 6.85
C ALA A 151 3.34 -20.96 6.15
N ARG A 152 3.78 -19.76 6.57
CA ARG A 152 3.42 -18.50 5.92
C ARG A 152 3.96 -18.42 4.50
N LEU A 153 5.21 -18.85 4.26
CA LEU A 153 5.81 -18.95 2.92
C LEU A 153 5.10 -19.98 2.05
N SER A 154 4.71 -21.15 2.60
CA SER A 154 3.91 -22.14 1.88
C SER A 154 2.51 -21.63 1.53
N SER A 155 2.03 -20.60 2.23
CA SER A 155 0.76 -19.92 1.95
C SER A 155 0.92 -18.73 1.00
N TYR A 156 2.12 -18.41 0.55
CA TYR A 156 2.34 -17.30 -0.38
C TYR A 156 1.75 -17.60 -1.76
N PHE A 157 1.22 -16.56 -2.41
CA PHE A 157 0.95 -16.60 -3.84
C PHE A 157 1.16 -15.25 -4.53
N TRP A 158 1.65 -15.28 -5.77
CA TRP A 158 1.65 -14.12 -6.66
C TRP A 158 1.98 -14.52 -8.11
N PRO A 159 1.26 -14.01 -9.12
CA PRO A 159 0.11 -13.07 -9.04
C PRO A 159 -1.23 -13.76 -8.77
N SER A 160 -1.25 -15.09 -8.77
CA SER A 160 -2.44 -15.90 -8.56
C SER A 160 -2.13 -17.11 -7.67
N PRO A 161 -3.14 -17.75 -7.04
CA PRO A 161 -2.97 -18.82 -6.07
C PRO A 161 -2.25 -20.06 -6.61
N GLU A 162 -2.21 -20.21 -7.93
CA GLU A 162 -1.51 -21.30 -8.61
C GLU A 162 0.00 -21.07 -8.69
N VAL A 163 0.48 -19.86 -8.36
CA VAL A 163 1.90 -19.49 -8.38
C VAL A 163 2.39 -19.33 -6.95
N ASP A 164 3.06 -20.36 -6.46
CA ASP A 164 3.62 -20.43 -5.11
C ASP A 164 4.92 -19.61 -4.95
N PHE A 165 5.46 -19.64 -3.73
CA PHE A 165 6.73 -18.97 -3.44
C PHE A 165 7.90 -19.57 -4.21
N ALA A 166 7.98 -20.89 -4.40
CA ALA A 166 9.11 -21.53 -5.08
C ALA A 166 9.19 -21.11 -6.56
N ALA A 167 8.05 -21.06 -7.25
CA ALA A 167 7.96 -20.54 -8.61
C ALA A 167 8.33 -19.05 -8.68
N THR A 168 7.86 -18.27 -7.70
CA THR A 168 8.18 -16.84 -7.59
C THR A 168 9.66 -16.60 -7.33
N GLU A 169 10.26 -17.32 -6.39
CA GLU A 169 11.67 -17.25 -6.04
C GLU A 169 12.54 -17.59 -7.25
N LYS A 170 12.23 -18.68 -7.97
CA LYS A 170 12.94 -19.02 -9.22
C LYS A 170 12.89 -17.87 -10.23
N ARG A 171 11.75 -17.20 -10.37
CA ARG A 171 11.61 -16.03 -11.26
C ARG A 171 12.45 -14.86 -10.78
N LEU A 172 12.42 -14.54 -9.49
CA LEU A 172 13.23 -13.45 -8.92
C LEU A 172 14.72 -13.74 -9.03
N GLN A 173 15.16 -14.96 -8.77
CA GLN A 173 16.55 -15.37 -8.95
C GLN A 173 17.03 -15.19 -10.40
N SER A 174 16.17 -15.45 -11.39
CA SER A 174 16.51 -15.16 -12.79
C SER A 174 16.71 -13.67 -13.06
N PHE A 175 15.91 -12.79 -12.44
CA PHE A 175 16.09 -11.35 -12.54
C PHE A 175 17.34 -10.86 -11.80
N ILE A 176 17.59 -11.38 -10.60
CA ILE A 176 18.79 -11.06 -9.80
C ILE A 176 20.04 -11.47 -10.57
N ALA A 177 20.10 -12.70 -11.11
CA ALA A 177 21.23 -13.18 -11.89
C ALA A 177 21.53 -12.27 -13.09
N LYS A 178 20.49 -11.88 -13.85
CA LYS A 178 20.65 -10.92 -14.96
C LYS A 178 21.07 -9.55 -14.47
N ALA A 179 20.51 -9.06 -13.36
CA ALA A 179 20.89 -7.77 -12.78
C ALA A 179 22.37 -7.75 -12.36
N GLN A 180 22.88 -8.84 -11.76
CA GLN A 180 24.30 -8.94 -11.40
C GLN A 180 25.21 -8.95 -12.65
N GLU A 181 24.82 -9.63 -13.73
CA GLU A 181 25.55 -9.57 -15.01
C GLU A 181 25.62 -8.14 -15.58
N LEU A 182 24.52 -7.39 -15.49
CA LEU A 182 24.42 -6.02 -16.00
C LEU A 182 25.16 -5.00 -15.13
N LYS A 183 25.26 -5.26 -13.82
CA LYS A 183 25.83 -4.33 -12.82
C LYS A 183 27.28 -3.93 -13.13
N HIS A 184 28.05 -4.79 -13.80
CA HIS A 184 29.44 -4.52 -14.18
C HIS A 184 29.62 -3.43 -15.25
N ASN A 185 28.59 -3.16 -16.06
CA ASN A 185 28.63 -2.13 -17.10
C ASN A 185 27.23 -1.55 -17.34
N LEU A 186 26.69 -0.85 -16.35
CA LEU A 186 25.34 -0.29 -16.44
C LEU A 186 25.20 0.70 -17.60
N VAL A 187 26.18 1.60 -17.78
CA VAL A 187 26.13 2.64 -18.82
C VAL A 187 26.22 2.02 -20.22
N GLY A 188 27.15 1.09 -20.44
CA GLY A 188 27.29 0.43 -21.74
C GLY A 188 26.18 -0.59 -22.06
N LYS A 189 25.34 -0.94 -21.08
CA LYS A 189 24.21 -1.87 -21.25
C LYS A 189 22.86 -1.24 -20.88
N ALA A 190 22.71 0.08 -21.04
CA ALA A 190 21.52 0.80 -20.61
C ALA A 190 20.21 0.21 -21.17
N ASP A 191 20.18 -0.17 -22.45
CA ASP A 191 19.00 -0.78 -23.09
C ASP A 191 18.65 -2.16 -22.48
N GLU A 192 19.65 -2.99 -22.15
CA GLU A 192 19.41 -4.27 -21.48
C GLU A 192 18.89 -4.05 -20.05
N VAL A 193 19.37 -3.01 -19.36
CA VAL A 193 18.86 -2.61 -18.04
C VAL A 193 17.40 -2.19 -18.13
N LEU A 194 17.02 -1.38 -19.13
CA LEU A 194 15.63 -0.99 -19.39
C LEU A 194 14.76 -2.21 -19.74
N ALA A 195 15.26 -3.14 -20.55
CA ALA A 195 14.55 -4.37 -20.89
C ALA A 195 14.29 -5.23 -19.64
N LEU A 196 15.29 -5.39 -18.77
CA LEU A 196 15.12 -6.08 -17.48
C LEU A 196 14.12 -5.35 -16.59
N PHE A 197 14.18 -4.02 -16.50
CA PHE A 197 13.24 -3.23 -15.72
C PHE A 197 11.80 -3.39 -16.22
N THR A 198 11.62 -3.45 -17.54
CA THR A 198 10.33 -3.74 -18.18
C THR A 198 9.79 -5.12 -17.78
N ALA A 199 10.63 -6.16 -17.83
CA ALA A 199 10.24 -7.51 -17.43
C ALA A 199 9.87 -7.61 -15.93
N ILE A 200 10.61 -6.91 -15.07
CA ILE A 200 10.31 -6.79 -13.64
C ILE A 200 8.96 -6.09 -13.42
N CYS A 201 8.68 -5.01 -14.14
CA CYS A 201 7.42 -4.29 -14.06
C CYS A 201 6.23 -5.15 -14.49
N GLN A 202 6.39 -5.91 -15.58
CA GLN A 202 5.37 -6.86 -16.06
C GLN A 202 5.06 -7.94 -15.01
N TRP A 203 6.08 -8.56 -14.41
CA TRP A 203 5.89 -9.52 -13.32
C TRP A 203 5.23 -8.88 -12.09
N GLY A 204 5.63 -7.66 -11.75
CA GLY A 204 5.08 -6.92 -10.61
C GLY A 204 3.69 -6.34 -10.83
N GLY A 205 3.13 -6.43 -12.04
CA GLY A 205 1.83 -5.84 -12.39
C GLY A 205 1.81 -4.31 -12.27
N VAL A 206 2.94 -3.65 -12.53
CA VAL A 206 3.10 -2.18 -12.40
C VAL A 206 3.48 -1.55 -13.74
N ARG A 207 3.10 -0.29 -13.93
CA ARG A 207 3.48 0.48 -15.12
C ARG A 207 4.96 0.84 -15.08
N LEU A 208 5.65 0.67 -16.21
CA LEU A 208 7.00 1.16 -16.40
C LEU A 208 7.02 2.71 -16.34
N PRO A 209 7.81 3.33 -15.45
CA PRO A 209 7.74 4.77 -15.20
C PRO A 209 8.45 5.62 -16.26
N THR A 210 9.39 5.06 -17.03
CA THR A 210 10.13 5.76 -18.10
C THR A 210 10.55 4.78 -19.19
N GLN A 211 10.69 5.27 -20.42
CA GLN A 211 11.24 4.54 -21.56
C GLN A 211 12.71 4.94 -21.85
N GLU A 212 13.28 5.83 -21.04
CA GLU A 212 14.64 6.35 -21.23
C GLU A 212 15.65 5.47 -20.49
N ALA A 213 16.45 4.71 -21.24
CA ALA A 213 17.42 3.76 -20.69
C ALA A 213 18.46 4.43 -19.78
N ASP A 214 19.03 5.56 -20.20
CA ASP A 214 20.01 6.31 -19.42
C ASP A 214 19.42 6.82 -18.10
N ALA A 215 18.16 7.24 -18.09
CA ALA A 215 17.49 7.68 -16.87
C ALA A 215 17.35 6.53 -15.85
N VAL A 216 17.11 5.30 -16.32
CA VAL A 216 17.08 4.11 -15.46
C VAL A 216 18.45 3.84 -14.84
N VAL A 217 19.53 3.93 -15.64
CA VAL A 217 20.92 3.73 -15.17
C VAL A 217 21.32 4.79 -14.15
N VAL A 218 21.10 6.06 -14.43
CA VAL A 218 21.39 7.17 -13.50
C VAL A 218 20.64 6.96 -12.19
N ASN A 219 19.40 6.52 -12.26
CA ASN A 219 18.59 6.30 -11.08
C ASN A 219 19.04 5.07 -10.26
N LEU A 220 19.50 4.00 -10.91
CA LEU A 220 20.15 2.86 -10.26
C LEU A 220 21.44 3.26 -9.54
N GLN A 221 22.25 4.12 -10.15
CA GLN A 221 23.47 4.65 -9.53
C GLN A 221 23.14 5.47 -8.27
N ARG A 222 22.13 6.34 -8.34
CA ARG A 222 21.63 7.08 -7.15
C ARG A 222 21.15 6.14 -6.04
N ALA A 223 20.47 5.07 -6.40
CA ALA A 223 20.01 4.08 -5.43
C ALA A 223 21.20 3.36 -4.75
N ALA A 224 22.21 2.97 -5.54
CA ALA A 224 23.42 2.32 -5.04
C ALA A 224 24.21 3.21 -4.07
N ASP A 225 24.21 4.53 -4.28
CA ASP A 225 24.85 5.50 -3.39
C ASP A 225 24.17 5.63 -2.01
N ARG A 226 22.91 5.19 -1.88
CA ARG A 226 22.10 5.23 -0.63
C ARG A 226 22.06 6.61 0.04
N ASN A 227 22.25 7.67 -0.75
CA ASN A 227 22.39 9.02 -0.22
C ASN A 227 21.00 9.66 -0.03
N ALA A 228 20.64 9.99 1.21
CA ALA A 228 19.38 10.66 1.50
C ALA A 228 19.27 12.07 0.86
N GLN A 229 20.40 12.75 0.63
CA GLN A 229 20.46 14.08 0.01
C GLN A 229 20.38 14.04 -1.53
N LYS A 230 20.59 12.87 -2.13
CA LYS A 230 20.47 12.64 -3.58
C LYS A 230 19.47 11.51 -3.82
N PRO A 231 18.16 11.76 -3.60
CA PRO A 231 17.17 10.69 -3.62
C PRO A 231 17.06 10.02 -4.98
N ALA A 232 16.99 8.70 -4.97
CA ALA A 232 16.57 7.93 -6.13
C ALA A 232 15.05 8.05 -6.31
N ALA A 233 14.57 7.88 -7.53
CA ALA A 233 13.15 7.90 -7.84
C ALA A 233 12.44 6.75 -7.13
N MET A 234 11.20 6.97 -6.69
CA MET A 234 10.50 6.05 -5.81
C MET A 234 9.08 5.81 -6.25
N ASN A 235 8.73 4.54 -6.44
CA ASN A 235 7.40 3.96 -6.52
C ASN A 235 7.56 2.43 -6.51
N SER A 236 6.46 1.68 -6.56
CA SER A 236 6.49 0.20 -6.54
C SER A 236 7.32 -0.44 -7.68
N ALA A 237 7.49 0.24 -8.82
CA ALA A 237 8.34 -0.25 -9.91
C ALA A 237 9.82 -0.10 -9.54
N TRP A 238 10.22 1.10 -9.10
CA TRP A 238 11.61 1.38 -8.73
C TRP A 238 12.12 0.51 -7.58
N THR A 239 11.30 0.28 -6.55
CA THR A 239 11.71 -0.59 -5.41
C THR A 239 11.98 -2.02 -5.85
N LYS A 240 11.21 -2.54 -6.82
CA LYS A 240 11.45 -3.86 -7.44
C LYS A 240 12.76 -3.88 -8.21
N LEU A 241 13.06 -2.84 -8.98
CA LEU A 241 14.34 -2.74 -9.70
C LEU A 241 15.52 -2.76 -8.73
N TYR A 242 15.49 -1.95 -7.67
CA TYR A 242 16.57 -1.88 -6.69
C TYR A 242 16.79 -3.21 -5.97
N ALA A 243 15.70 -3.89 -5.59
CA ALA A 243 15.74 -5.21 -4.98
C ALA A 243 16.33 -6.30 -5.89
N MET A 244 16.31 -6.14 -7.23
CA MET A 244 16.99 -7.10 -8.11
C MET A 244 18.49 -6.79 -8.27
N PHE A 245 18.86 -5.50 -8.34
CA PHE A 245 20.26 -5.08 -8.51
C PHE A 245 21.09 -5.12 -7.22
N CYS A 246 20.43 -4.94 -6.08
CA CYS A 246 21.03 -4.93 -4.75
C CYS A 246 20.16 -5.76 -3.78
N PRO A 247 20.06 -7.09 -3.98
CA PRO A 247 19.08 -7.95 -3.30
C PRO A 247 19.26 -8.06 -1.79
N ASP A 248 20.49 -7.87 -1.30
CA ASP A 248 20.79 -7.90 0.14
C ASP A 248 20.56 -6.55 0.83
N ASP A 249 20.37 -5.49 0.05
CA ASP A 249 20.33 -4.11 0.53
C ASP A 249 18.97 -3.44 0.36
N PHE A 250 18.14 -3.91 -0.57
CA PHE A 250 16.89 -3.25 -0.95
C PHE A 250 15.68 -4.17 -0.84
N VAL A 251 14.70 -3.72 -0.06
CA VAL A 251 13.37 -4.33 0.02
C VAL A 251 12.45 -3.79 -1.10
N ILE A 252 11.55 -4.61 -1.62
CA ILE A 252 10.39 -4.20 -2.41
C ILE A 252 9.40 -3.51 -1.45
N HIS A 253 9.68 -2.24 -1.12
CA HIS A 253 8.85 -1.44 -0.24
C HIS A 253 7.62 -0.91 -1.00
N ASP A 254 6.71 -1.80 -1.36
CA ASP A 254 5.40 -1.41 -1.88
C ASP A 254 4.36 -1.27 -0.77
N SER A 255 3.12 -0.94 -1.14
CA SER A 255 2.08 -0.67 -0.16
C SER A 255 1.74 -1.87 0.72
N ARG A 256 1.89 -3.11 0.26
CA ARG A 256 1.62 -4.29 1.11
C ARG A 256 2.69 -4.41 2.19
N VAL A 257 3.95 -4.37 1.77
CA VAL A 257 5.07 -4.46 2.71
C VAL A 257 5.05 -3.29 3.70
N ALA A 258 4.79 -2.06 3.25
CA ALA A 258 4.68 -0.90 4.13
C ALA A 258 3.53 -1.05 5.16
N THR A 259 2.34 -1.47 4.72
CA THR A 259 1.20 -1.72 5.61
C THR A 259 1.51 -2.81 6.63
N ALA A 260 2.15 -3.91 6.22
CA ALA A 260 2.52 -4.99 7.13
C ALA A 260 3.50 -4.52 8.20
N LEU A 261 4.54 -3.78 7.84
CA LEU A 261 5.52 -3.26 8.79
C LEU A 261 4.87 -2.36 9.85
N VAL A 262 3.99 -1.45 9.43
CA VAL A 262 3.24 -0.57 10.34
C VAL A 262 2.28 -1.37 11.24
N ALA A 263 1.52 -2.29 10.66
CA ALA A 263 0.54 -3.08 11.41
C ALA A 263 1.21 -3.98 12.46
N ILE A 264 2.33 -4.62 12.11
CA ILE A 264 3.10 -5.43 13.05
C ILE A 264 3.69 -4.56 14.16
N ALA A 265 4.23 -3.37 13.84
CA ALA A 265 4.73 -2.43 14.86
C ALA A 265 3.65 -2.10 15.89
N GLU A 266 2.43 -1.77 15.44
CA GLU A 266 1.30 -1.48 16.32
C GLU A 266 0.76 -2.71 17.07
N ALA A 267 1.01 -3.92 16.57
CA ALA A 267 0.64 -5.15 17.26
C ALA A 267 1.61 -5.52 18.39
N VAL A 268 2.92 -5.25 18.21
CA VAL A 268 3.99 -5.77 19.09
C VAL A 268 4.56 -4.77 20.09
N PHE A 269 4.25 -3.49 19.95
CA PHE A 269 4.70 -2.43 20.86
C PHE A 269 3.52 -1.84 21.63
N ASN A 270 3.73 -1.38 22.86
CA ASN A 270 2.83 -0.42 23.51
C ASN A 270 3.07 1.01 22.98
N ASP A 271 2.37 2.02 23.49
CA ASP A 271 2.48 3.39 22.96
C ASP A 271 3.87 4.01 23.14
N ASP A 272 4.47 3.89 24.33
CA ASP A 272 5.82 4.42 24.62
C ASP A 272 6.91 3.73 23.79
N GLU A 273 6.79 2.42 23.61
CA GLU A 273 7.70 1.62 22.78
C GLU A 273 7.51 1.95 21.29
N LEU A 274 6.28 2.21 20.86
CA LEU A 274 6.00 2.58 19.48
C LEU A 274 6.55 3.97 19.15
N ASP A 275 6.50 4.90 20.09
CA ASP A 275 7.14 6.21 19.93
C ASP A 275 8.67 6.07 19.83
N SER A 276 9.27 5.20 20.66
CA SER A 276 10.69 4.87 20.57
C SER A 276 11.04 4.23 19.22
N PHE A 277 10.21 3.31 18.72
CA PHE A 277 10.36 2.70 17.40
C PHE A 277 10.26 3.74 16.27
N LYS A 278 9.32 4.68 16.35
CA LYS A 278 9.20 5.79 15.40
C LYS A 278 10.39 6.75 15.45
N VAL A 279 11.04 6.94 16.60
CA VAL A 279 12.31 7.67 16.67
C VAL A 279 13.43 6.91 15.98
N GLN A 280 13.48 5.59 16.15
CA GLN A 280 14.49 4.74 15.51
C GLN A 280 14.31 4.67 13.99
N TYR A 281 13.07 4.66 13.49
CA TYR A 281 12.69 4.58 12.07
C TYR A 281 11.75 5.74 11.65
N PRO A 282 12.26 6.98 11.62
CA PRO A 282 11.43 8.19 11.55
C PRO A 282 10.74 8.43 10.22
N ASN A 283 11.15 7.72 9.16
CA ASN A 283 10.58 7.87 7.83
C ASN A 283 9.63 6.74 7.45
N LEU A 284 9.46 5.71 8.29
CA LEU A 284 8.44 4.70 8.07
C LEU A 284 7.05 5.32 8.17
N GLY A 285 6.12 4.74 7.43
CA GLY A 285 4.77 5.27 7.36
C GLY A 285 3.87 4.50 6.42
N LEU A 286 2.65 4.99 6.28
CA LEU A 286 1.64 4.37 5.43
C LEU A 286 1.89 4.71 3.97
N ILE A 287 1.68 3.71 3.11
CA ILE A 287 1.57 3.90 1.67
C ILE A 287 0.17 3.46 1.28
N ALA A 288 -0.70 4.42 0.97
CA ALA A 288 -2.06 4.12 0.53
C ALA A 288 -2.01 3.18 -0.70
N GLY A 289 -2.69 2.03 -0.61
CA GLY A 289 -2.82 1.11 -1.73
C GLY A 289 -3.60 1.72 -2.89
N ARG A 290 -3.25 1.34 -4.13
CA ARG A 290 -4.13 1.58 -5.28
C ARG A 290 -5.36 0.68 -5.12
N GLY A 291 -6.49 1.28 -4.75
CA GLY A 291 -7.79 0.59 -4.62
C GLY A 291 -8.44 0.61 -3.24
N GLY A 292 -8.14 1.59 -2.37
CA GLY A 292 -8.92 1.90 -1.15
C GLY A 292 -8.91 0.87 -0.02
N SER A 293 -8.55 -0.37 -0.33
CA SER A 293 -8.89 -1.58 0.42
C SER A 293 -7.90 -1.95 1.54
N ARG A 294 -6.95 -1.07 1.85
CA ARG A 294 -5.78 -1.39 2.70
C ARG A 294 -5.52 -0.54 3.95
N PRO A 295 -6.28 0.51 4.32
CA PRO A 295 -6.11 1.08 5.63
C PRO A 295 -6.76 0.13 6.65
N ARG A 296 -5.95 -0.74 7.27
CA ARG A 296 -6.26 -1.15 8.64
C ARG A 296 -6.29 0.13 9.47
N ALA A 297 -7.30 0.29 10.32
CA ALA A 297 -7.33 1.41 11.25
C ALA A 297 -6.03 1.36 12.08
N THR A 298 -5.21 2.39 11.93
CA THR A 298 -3.99 2.53 12.73
C THR A 298 -4.37 3.14 14.05
N ARG A 299 -3.81 2.61 15.15
CA ARG A 299 -4.07 3.16 16.49
C ARG A 299 -3.40 4.52 16.68
N THR A 300 -2.43 4.87 15.83
CA THR A 300 -1.68 6.11 15.90
C THR A 300 -1.45 6.71 14.52
N ILE A 301 -1.06 7.98 14.48
CA ILE A 301 -0.77 8.68 13.23
C ILE A 301 0.60 8.25 12.71
N TRP A 302 0.60 7.83 11.44
CA TRP A 302 1.81 7.55 10.67
C TRP A 302 1.98 8.59 9.57
N ARG A 303 3.24 8.86 9.21
CA ARG A 303 3.56 9.72 8.07
C ARG A 303 3.15 9.05 6.77
N ASN A 304 2.98 9.85 5.72
CA ASN A 304 2.86 9.33 4.36
C ASN A 304 4.24 8.94 3.84
N ALA A 305 4.43 7.66 3.56
CA ALA A 305 5.69 7.11 3.03
C ALA A 305 5.67 6.91 1.50
N TYR A 306 4.57 7.28 0.82
CA TYR A 306 4.46 7.09 -0.62
C TYR A 306 5.51 7.90 -1.37
N MET A 307 6.24 7.22 -2.27
CA MET A 307 7.35 7.79 -3.06
C MET A 307 8.49 8.39 -2.20
N SER A 308 8.60 8.00 -0.92
CA SER A 308 9.62 8.53 -0.02
C SER A 308 10.90 7.69 -0.06
N TRP A 309 12.01 8.30 -0.51
CA TRP A 309 13.33 7.67 -0.48
C TRP A 309 13.85 7.41 0.94
N PRO A 310 13.76 8.36 1.89
CA PRO A 310 14.10 8.08 3.29
C PRO A 310 13.30 6.89 3.88
N ALA A 311 12.02 6.75 3.51
CA ALA A 311 11.21 5.62 3.96
C ALA A 311 11.72 4.27 3.42
N GLN A 312 12.20 4.24 2.16
CA GLN A 312 12.85 3.05 1.60
C GLN A 312 14.10 2.66 2.39
N LEU A 313 14.94 3.62 2.76
CA LEU A 313 16.17 3.35 3.51
C LEU A 313 15.87 2.83 4.92
N ASP A 314 14.86 3.40 5.60
CA ASP A 314 14.41 2.88 6.90
C ASP A 314 13.79 1.48 6.78
N ALA A 315 13.01 1.22 5.73
CA ALA A 315 12.44 -0.11 5.47
C ALA A 315 13.53 -1.15 5.19
N ASN A 316 14.56 -0.81 4.40
CA ASN A 316 15.71 -1.68 4.16
C ASN A 316 16.40 -2.07 5.48
N ARG A 317 16.69 -1.08 6.33
CA ARG A 317 17.35 -1.29 7.62
C ARG A 317 16.49 -2.13 8.57
N LEU A 318 15.19 -1.86 8.64
CA LEU A 318 14.25 -2.62 9.46
C LEU A 318 14.18 -4.08 9.00
N VAL A 319 13.95 -4.34 7.71
CA VAL A 319 13.84 -5.69 7.16
C VAL A 319 15.12 -6.48 7.37
N ALA A 320 16.29 -5.90 7.14
CA ALA A 320 17.57 -6.55 7.42
C ALA A 320 17.70 -6.95 8.90
N SER A 321 17.30 -6.06 9.81
CA SER A 321 17.33 -6.31 11.26
C SER A 321 16.34 -7.41 11.68
N ILE A 322 15.15 -7.46 11.06
CA ILE A 322 14.16 -8.52 11.31
C ILE A 322 14.68 -9.87 10.79
N VAL A 323 15.27 -9.93 9.60
CA VAL A 323 15.89 -11.17 9.07
C VAL A 323 16.98 -11.65 10.02
N GLN A 324 17.85 -10.76 10.48
CA GLN A 324 18.89 -11.11 11.44
C GLN A 324 18.29 -11.69 12.73
N ALA A 325 17.23 -11.08 13.26
CA ALA A 325 16.55 -11.57 14.45
C ALA A 325 15.86 -12.93 14.23
N LEU A 326 15.20 -13.14 13.08
CA LEU A 326 14.60 -14.43 12.70
C LEU A 326 15.66 -15.53 12.62
N ASN A 327 16.78 -15.27 11.96
CA ASN A 327 17.85 -16.25 11.78
C ASN A 327 18.52 -16.60 13.11
N ALA A 328 18.75 -15.60 13.97
CA ALA A 328 19.31 -15.81 15.30
C ALA A 328 18.39 -16.65 16.22
N ARG A 329 17.07 -16.52 16.07
CA ARG A 329 16.08 -17.22 16.91
C ARG A 329 15.78 -18.65 16.44
N SER A 330 15.63 -18.82 15.13
CA SER A 330 15.26 -20.11 14.53
C SER A 330 16.45 -21.03 14.28
N GLY A 331 17.67 -20.48 14.16
CA GLY A 331 18.84 -21.21 13.68
C GLY A 331 18.80 -21.52 12.17
N LEU A 332 17.82 -20.97 11.45
CA LEU A 332 17.66 -21.10 10.01
C LEU A 332 18.25 -19.88 9.28
N THR A 333 18.39 -19.98 7.96
CA THR A 333 18.93 -18.92 7.10
C THR A 333 17.85 -18.38 6.19
N TYR A 334 17.02 -17.48 6.72
CA TYR A 334 16.07 -16.73 5.91
C TYR A 334 16.73 -15.58 5.17
N SER A 335 16.23 -15.30 3.97
CA SER A 335 16.61 -14.16 3.14
C SER A 335 15.61 -13.00 3.25
N ALA A 336 16.02 -11.81 2.82
CA ALA A 336 15.10 -10.67 2.68
C ALA A 336 13.90 -11.02 1.79
N ARG A 337 14.13 -11.70 0.64
CA ARG A 337 13.08 -12.10 -0.31
C ARG A 337 11.99 -12.95 0.33
N GLN A 338 12.39 -13.87 1.21
CA GLN A 338 11.46 -14.72 1.95
C GLN A 338 10.65 -13.90 2.96
N LEU A 339 11.31 -13.05 3.76
CA LEU A 339 10.61 -12.16 4.68
C LEU A 339 9.63 -11.24 3.93
N GLU A 340 10.02 -10.70 2.78
CA GLU A 340 9.15 -9.85 1.97
C GLU A 340 7.95 -10.57 1.40
N ALA A 341 8.09 -11.82 0.99
CA ALA A 341 6.96 -12.63 0.56
C ALA A 341 5.93 -12.76 1.71
N VAL A 342 6.40 -13.00 2.93
CA VAL A 342 5.53 -13.04 4.11
C VAL A 342 4.92 -11.66 4.41
N LEU A 343 5.70 -10.59 4.42
CA LEU A 343 5.20 -9.23 4.67
C LEU A 343 4.21 -8.77 3.57
N PHE A 344 4.43 -9.18 2.34
CA PHE A 344 3.53 -8.91 1.23
C PHE A 344 2.15 -9.55 1.44
N MET A 345 2.12 -10.77 1.98
CA MET A 345 0.89 -11.47 2.33
C MET A 345 0.26 -10.88 3.61
N GLU A 346 1.05 -10.42 4.58
CA GLU A 346 0.54 -9.72 5.78
C GLU A 346 -0.16 -8.39 5.45
N GLY A 347 0.29 -7.70 4.41
CA GLY A 347 -0.28 -6.42 3.99
C GLY A 347 -1.45 -6.53 3.00
N TYR A 348 -2.02 -7.72 2.82
CA TYR A 348 -3.06 -7.98 1.82
C TYR A 348 -4.44 -7.45 2.19
#